data_AF-A0A3M1FGW3-F1
#
_entry.id   AF-A0A3M1FGW3-F1
#
_cell.length_a   1.000
_cell.length_b   1.000
_cell.length_c   1.000
_cell.angle_alpha   90.00
_cell.angle_beta   90.00
_cell.angle_gamma   90.00
#
_symmetry.space_group_name_H-M   'P 1'
#
loop_
_entity.id
_entity.type
_entity.pdbx_description
1 polymer ?
#
loop_
_entity_poly.entity_id
_entity_poly.type
_entity_poly.pdbx_seq_one_letter_code
_entity_poly.pdbx_strand_id
1 'polypeptide(L)'
;MWRKILIVVVIVMVLGGLIGVNIAVLLAPRPFARLPAPSHEDAPSPAENPKSQTAPEAPLLAQGESGKEGAVSAAQAEAIAEAWVRASAPTYVFDGFGLVRKSVQRGTPQCADCYRVVFSFQSGHSGYGDRKDAVPAQVLTPHEIEVVVRGNNVIAAVTDGKYDELHGELLYEESPSRRDEK
;
A
#
# COMPACT_ATOMS: atom_id res chain seq x y z
N MET A 1 -21.71 18.27 51.25
CA MET A 1 -21.39 17.59 49.97
C MET A 1 -20.04 16.86 50.03
N TRP A 2 -19.64 16.30 51.19
CA TRP A 2 -18.32 15.68 51.42
C TRP A 2 -18.37 14.19 51.78
N ARG A 3 -19.56 13.59 51.87
CA ARG A 3 -19.75 12.19 52.25
C ARG A 3 -19.70 11.18 51.10
N LYS A 4 -19.66 11.63 49.84
CA LYS A 4 -19.60 10.72 48.67
C LYS A 4 -18.17 10.40 48.22
N ILE A 5 -17.18 11.20 48.63
CA ILE A 5 -15.77 11.02 48.22
C ILE A 5 -15.10 9.90 49.03
N LEU A 6 -15.55 9.65 50.28
CA LEU A 6 -14.94 8.64 51.15
C LEU A 6 -15.25 7.19 50.72
N ILE A 7 -16.34 6.95 49.99
CA ILE A 7 -16.76 5.59 49.58
C ILE A 7 -15.95 5.09 48.37
N VAL A 8 -15.50 5.99 47.49
CA VAL A 8 -14.73 5.62 46.29
C VAL A 8 -13.30 5.18 46.65
N VAL A 9 -12.71 5.75 47.70
CA VAL A 9 -11.33 5.41 48.11
C VAL A 9 -11.25 4.02 48.76
N VAL A 10 -12.30 3.56 49.45
CA VAL A 10 -12.31 2.23 50.09
C VAL A 10 -12.52 1.10 49.07
N ILE A 11 -13.25 1.35 47.97
CA ILE A 11 -13.49 0.33 46.92
C ILE A 11 -12.22 0.07 46.09
N VAL A 12 -11.38 1.08 45.87
CA VAL A 12 -10.11 0.92 45.14
C VAL A 12 -9.07 0.14 45.97
N MET A 13 -9.15 0.15 47.30
CA MET A 13 -8.19 -0.56 48.17
C MET A 13 -8.56 -2.02 48.51
N VAL A 14 -9.79 -2.48 48.25
CA VAL A 14 -10.20 -3.88 48.53
C VAL A 14 -10.14 -4.79 47.29
N LEU A 15 -10.05 -4.22 46.08
CA LEU A 15 -9.88 -4.97 44.83
C LEU A 15 -8.43 -4.94 44.28
N GLY A 16 -7.51 -4.26 44.96
CA GLY A 16 -6.08 -4.17 44.62
C GLY A 16 -5.21 -5.34 45.10
N GLY A 17 -5.73 -6.56 45.11
CA GLY A 17 -5.01 -7.76 45.56
C GLY A 17 -5.20 -8.92 44.58
N LEU A 18 -4.09 -9.49 44.12
CA LEU A 18 -3.93 -10.47 43.02
C LEU A 18 -3.95 -9.85 41.62
N ILE A 19 -2.76 -9.51 41.11
CA ILE A 19 -2.13 -10.17 39.95
C ILE A 19 -0.63 -9.83 40.05
N GLY A 20 0.12 -10.68 40.74
CA GLY A 20 1.56 -10.76 40.55
C GLY A 20 1.82 -11.64 39.33
N VAL A 21 1.89 -11.05 38.12
CA VAL A 21 2.53 -11.75 37.00
C VAL A 21 4.03 -11.54 37.13
N ASN A 22 4.69 -12.65 37.43
CA ASN A 22 6.12 -12.80 37.57
C ASN A 22 6.80 -12.46 36.23
N ILE A 23 7.43 -11.29 36.12
CA ILE A 23 8.32 -10.93 35.01
C ILE A 23 9.64 -11.65 35.26
N ALA A 24 9.71 -12.92 34.84
CA ALA A 24 10.95 -13.68 34.79
C ALA A 24 10.81 -14.84 33.79
N VAL A 25 10.66 -14.53 32.49
CA VAL A 25 10.88 -15.50 31.42
C VAL A 25 12.06 -15.00 30.58
N LEU A 26 13.24 -15.38 31.06
CA LEU A 26 14.34 -15.93 30.26
C LEU A 26 14.66 -15.21 28.94
N LEU A 27 15.54 -14.20 29.06
CA LEU A 27 16.60 -13.96 28.09
C LEU A 27 17.49 -15.21 27.99
N ALA A 28 17.07 -16.17 27.16
CA ALA A 28 17.97 -17.17 26.61
C ALA A 28 18.19 -16.82 25.13
N PRO A 29 19.45 -16.74 24.64
CA PRO A 29 19.68 -16.70 23.21
C PRO A 29 19.08 -17.98 22.61
N ARG A 30 18.13 -17.83 21.70
CA ARG A 30 17.64 -18.97 20.92
C ARG A 30 18.86 -19.57 20.19
N PRO A 31 19.19 -20.86 20.36
CA PRO A 31 20.17 -21.48 19.49
C PRO A 31 19.61 -21.38 18.08
N PHE A 32 20.36 -20.71 17.21
CA PHE A 32 20.11 -20.73 15.77
C PHE A 32 20.07 -22.20 15.38
N ALA A 33 18.88 -22.72 15.08
CA ALA A 33 18.77 -24.03 14.46
C ALA A 33 19.56 -23.93 13.16
N ARG A 34 20.74 -24.56 13.14
CA ARG A 34 21.54 -24.75 11.94
C ARG A 34 20.65 -25.50 10.96
N LEU A 35 20.16 -24.79 9.94
CA LEU A 35 19.55 -25.42 8.78
C LEU A 35 20.51 -26.52 8.31
N PRO A 36 20.03 -27.74 8.04
CA PRO A 36 20.86 -28.74 7.40
C PRO A 36 21.36 -28.15 6.09
N ALA A 37 22.68 -28.21 5.88
CA ALA A 37 23.27 -27.89 4.60
C ALA A 37 22.61 -28.77 3.52
N PRO A 38 22.34 -28.24 2.32
CA PRO A 38 21.93 -29.09 1.21
C PRO A 38 23.02 -30.14 0.98
N SER A 39 22.61 -31.41 1.07
CA SER A 39 23.43 -32.57 0.76
C SER A 39 23.92 -32.44 -0.69
N HIS A 40 25.23 -32.30 -0.81
CA HIS A 40 25.96 -32.10 -2.05
C HIS A 40 26.23 -33.46 -2.69
N GLU A 41 25.20 -34.17 -3.15
CA GLU A 41 25.38 -35.43 -3.89
C GLU A 41 24.35 -35.53 -5.01
N ASP A 42 24.71 -34.97 -6.17
CA ASP A 42 24.46 -35.55 -7.49
C ASP A 42 25.23 -34.71 -8.51
N ALA A 43 26.56 -34.84 -8.46
CA ALA A 43 27.43 -34.45 -9.55
C ALA A 43 27.59 -35.66 -10.49
N PRO A 44 27.06 -35.63 -11.73
CA PRO A 44 27.52 -36.54 -12.75
C PRO A 44 28.92 -36.14 -13.23
N SER A 45 29.81 -37.13 -13.19
CA SER A 45 31.20 -37.15 -13.66
C SER A 45 31.34 -36.75 -15.15
N PRO A 46 32.53 -36.27 -15.59
CA PRO A 46 32.70 -35.57 -16.85
C PRO A 46 32.95 -36.53 -18.03
N ALA A 47 32.23 -36.31 -19.13
CA ALA A 47 32.54 -36.93 -20.42
C ALA A 47 32.58 -35.86 -21.53
N GLU A 48 33.81 -35.62 -21.99
CA GLU A 48 34.23 -35.35 -23.38
C GLU A 48 33.51 -34.29 -24.22
N ASN A 49 34.25 -33.20 -24.47
CA ASN A 49 34.17 -32.34 -25.64
C ASN A 49 34.68 -33.08 -26.89
N PRO A 50 33.99 -32.99 -28.04
CA PRO A 50 34.71 -32.47 -29.20
C PRO A 50 33.90 -31.58 -30.18
N LYS A 51 34.58 -30.50 -30.60
CA LYS A 51 34.53 -29.80 -31.92
C LYS A 51 33.28 -29.00 -32.30
N SER A 52 33.48 -27.67 -32.26
CA SER A 52 33.54 -26.76 -33.44
C SER A 52 32.56 -26.98 -34.59
N GLN A 53 31.66 -26.01 -34.78
CA GLN A 53 31.23 -25.41 -36.07
C GLN A 53 30.38 -24.16 -35.76
N THR A 54 30.88 -22.94 -36.00
CA THR A 54 30.70 -22.10 -37.21
C THR A 54 29.35 -21.34 -37.22
N ALA A 55 29.44 -20.01 -37.27
CA ALA A 55 28.35 -19.02 -37.34
C ALA A 55 27.50 -19.12 -38.65
N PRO A 56 26.36 -18.40 -38.75
CA PRO A 56 26.45 -17.00 -39.18
C PRO A 56 25.53 -16.01 -38.44
N GLU A 57 25.95 -14.75 -38.54
CA GLU A 57 25.29 -13.51 -38.16
C GLU A 57 23.92 -13.33 -38.84
N ALA A 58 22.94 -12.78 -38.10
CA ALA A 58 21.95 -11.76 -38.52
C ALA A 58 20.80 -11.63 -37.49
N PRO A 59 20.07 -10.50 -37.44
CA PRO A 59 20.54 -9.13 -37.41
C PRO A 59 20.13 -8.44 -36.09
N LEU A 60 20.96 -7.49 -35.71
CA LEU A 60 20.71 -6.49 -34.67
C LEU A 60 19.42 -5.71 -35.01
N LEU A 61 18.30 -6.01 -34.34
CA LEU A 61 17.16 -5.09 -34.34
C LEU A 61 17.53 -3.90 -33.44
N ALA A 62 18.11 -2.90 -34.09
CA ALA A 62 18.03 -1.54 -33.64
C ALA A 62 16.56 -1.11 -33.60
N GLN A 63 16.02 -0.91 -32.40
CA GLN A 63 15.08 0.17 -32.16
C GLN A 63 15.55 0.90 -30.91
N GLY A 64 16.36 1.92 -31.17
CA GLY A 64 16.60 2.97 -30.20
C GLY A 64 15.34 3.80 -30.05
N GLU A 65 14.93 3.98 -28.79
CA GLU A 65 14.39 5.25 -28.33
C GLU A 65 15.15 5.60 -27.05
N SER A 66 16.40 6.03 -27.25
CA SER A 66 17.13 6.88 -26.31
C SER A 66 16.41 8.24 -26.25
N GLY A 67 15.27 8.28 -25.58
CA GLY A 67 14.47 9.47 -25.34
C GLY A 67 14.51 9.85 -23.86
N LYS A 68 15.45 10.73 -23.50
CA LYS A 68 15.47 11.50 -22.24
C LYS A 68 15.53 10.65 -20.95
N GLU A 69 16.72 10.17 -20.59
CA GLU A 69 17.01 9.67 -19.23
C GLU A 69 16.53 10.70 -18.19
N GLY A 70 15.49 10.34 -17.44
CA GLY A 70 14.91 11.14 -16.35
C GLY A 70 13.45 11.54 -16.51
N ALA A 71 12.84 11.42 -17.70
CA ALA A 71 11.42 11.72 -17.89
C ALA A 71 10.58 10.44 -17.98
N VAL A 72 9.74 10.21 -16.98
CA VAL A 72 8.78 9.10 -16.97
C VAL A 72 7.73 9.28 -18.07
N SER A 73 7.45 8.22 -18.82
CA SER A 73 6.43 8.20 -19.85
C SER A 73 5.03 8.00 -19.26
N ALA A 74 3.98 8.26 -20.05
CA ALA A 74 2.60 8.04 -19.60
C ALA A 74 2.34 6.58 -19.19
N ALA A 75 2.86 5.62 -19.97
CA ALA A 75 2.72 4.20 -19.69
C ALA A 75 3.49 3.77 -18.43
N GLN A 76 4.67 4.35 -18.21
CA GLN A 76 5.43 4.11 -16.98
C GLN A 76 4.71 4.70 -15.75
N ALA A 77 4.18 5.91 -15.86
CA ALA A 77 3.42 6.53 -14.77
C ALA A 77 2.14 5.72 -14.44
N GLU A 78 1.44 5.22 -15.45
CA GLU A 78 0.30 4.31 -15.27
C GLU A 78 0.72 3.04 -14.53
N ALA A 79 1.81 2.39 -14.95
CA ALA A 79 2.31 1.18 -14.30
C ALA A 79 2.73 1.42 -12.83
N ILE A 80 3.38 2.55 -12.55
CA ILE A 80 3.74 2.96 -11.18
C ILE A 80 2.48 3.18 -10.35
N ALA A 81 1.51 3.91 -10.88
CA ALA A 81 0.26 4.20 -10.18
C ALA A 81 -0.53 2.92 -9.90
N GLU A 82 -0.70 2.05 -10.89
CA GLU A 82 -1.41 0.79 -10.72
C GLU A 82 -0.74 -0.11 -9.68
N ALA A 83 0.59 -0.27 -9.77
CA ALA A 83 1.34 -1.07 -8.81
C ALA A 83 1.18 -0.53 -7.38
N TRP A 84 1.23 0.80 -7.23
CA TRP A 84 1.04 1.44 -5.93
C TRP A 84 -0.38 1.25 -5.40
N VAL A 85 -1.43 1.43 -6.21
CA VAL A 85 -2.82 1.21 -5.75
C VAL A 85 -3.02 -0.22 -5.25
N ARG A 86 -2.52 -1.20 -6.00
CA ARG A 86 -2.65 -2.62 -5.63
C ARG A 86 -1.87 -2.99 -4.38
N ALA A 87 -0.73 -2.36 -4.14
CA ALA A 87 0.18 -2.73 -3.06
C ALA A 87 0.05 -1.86 -1.80
N SER A 88 -0.51 -0.65 -1.92
CA SER A 88 -0.33 0.38 -0.89
C SER A 88 -1.56 1.22 -0.60
N ALA A 89 -2.51 1.41 -1.53
CA ALA A 89 -3.70 2.22 -1.24
C ALA A 89 -4.59 1.53 -0.18
N PRO A 90 -4.72 2.07 1.04
CA PRO A 90 -5.47 1.41 2.11
C PRO A 90 -6.89 0.97 1.73
N THR A 91 -7.65 1.79 1.01
CA THR A 91 -9.02 1.44 0.61
C THR A 91 -9.05 0.24 -0.35
N TYR A 92 -8.13 0.18 -1.32
CA TYR A 92 -8.06 -0.92 -2.27
C TYR A 92 -7.48 -2.19 -1.63
N VAL A 93 -6.44 -2.06 -0.81
CA VAL A 93 -5.77 -3.21 -0.17
C VAL A 93 -6.67 -3.91 0.85
N PHE A 94 -7.57 -3.17 1.51
CA PHE A 94 -8.47 -3.75 2.50
C PHE A 94 -9.39 -4.82 1.88
N ASP A 95 -10.09 -4.48 0.80
CA ASP A 95 -11.07 -5.37 0.15
C ASP A 95 -11.44 -4.95 -1.29
N GLY A 96 -10.58 -4.19 -1.94
CA GLY A 96 -10.77 -3.68 -3.29
C GLY A 96 -10.52 -4.74 -4.37
N PHE A 97 -11.29 -4.67 -5.46
CA PHE A 97 -11.13 -5.53 -6.62
C PHE A 97 -11.63 -4.85 -7.91
N GLY A 98 -11.28 -5.44 -9.06
CA GLY A 98 -11.72 -4.92 -10.35
C GLY A 98 -11.13 -3.56 -10.71
N LEU A 99 -9.86 -3.32 -10.38
CA LEU A 99 -9.16 -2.08 -10.74
C LEU A 99 -9.10 -1.92 -12.26
N VAL A 100 -9.66 -0.82 -12.77
CA VAL A 100 -9.71 -0.49 -14.19
C VAL A 100 -9.26 0.95 -14.38
N ARG A 101 -8.28 1.18 -15.26
CA ARG A 101 -7.84 2.52 -15.63
C ARG A 101 -8.93 3.26 -16.41
N LYS A 102 -9.23 4.48 -15.98
CA LYS A 102 -10.15 5.43 -16.63
C LYS A 102 -9.41 6.44 -17.50
N SER A 103 -8.34 7.05 -16.99
CA SER A 103 -7.59 8.05 -17.76
C SER A 103 -6.13 8.17 -17.28
N VAL A 104 -5.29 8.67 -18.19
CA VAL A 104 -3.91 9.10 -17.91
C VAL A 104 -3.74 10.46 -18.56
N GLN A 105 -3.37 11.47 -17.78
CA GLN A 105 -3.20 12.85 -18.24
C GLN A 105 -1.85 13.37 -17.76
N ARG A 106 -1.12 14.07 -18.64
CA ARG A 106 0.12 14.74 -18.26
C ARG A 106 -0.23 16.09 -17.62
N GLY A 107 0.42 16.37 -16.50
CA GLY A 107 0.28 17.61 -15.75
C GLY A 107 -0.87 17.59 -14.74
N THR A 108 -0.71 18.39 -13.70
CA THR A 108 -1.77 18.86 -12.79
C THR A 108 -1.62 20.38 -12.63
N PRO A 109 -2.62 21.11 -12.10
CA PRO A 109 -2.50 22.56 -11.88
C PRO A 109 -1.26 22.94 -11.04
N GLN A 110 -0.81 22.05 -10.14
CA GLN A 110 0.33 22.26 -9.24
C GLN A 110 1.63 21.61 -9.74
N CYS A 111 1.60 20.86 -10.84
CA CYS A 111 2.76 20.10 -11.32
C CYS A 111 2.71 19.79 -12.82
N ALA A 112 3.47 20.52 -13.63
CA ALA A 112 3.54 20.30 -15.08
C ALA A 112 4.20 18.96 -15.48
N ASP A 113 5.17 18.48 -14.69
CA ASP A 113 5.92 17.24 -14.96
C ASP A 113 5.35 16.01 -14.23
N CYS A 114 4.10 16.10 -13.75
CA CYS A 114 3.41 14.98 -13.15
C CYS A 114 2.54 14.25 -14.16
N TYR A 115 2.07 13.07 -13.78
CA TYR A 115 0.99 12.37 -14.43
C TYR A 115 -0.15 12.17 -13.43
N ARG A 116 -1.37 12.50 -13.87
CA ARG A 116 -2.60 12.17 -13.19
C ARG A 116 -3.17 10.90 -13.81
N VAL A 117 -3.33 9.86 -13.01
CA VAL A 117 -3.90 8.57 -13.42
C VAL A 117 -5.16 8.33 -12.60
N VAL A 118 -6.27 8.06 -13.27
CA VAL A 118 -7.55 7.77 -12.59
C VAL A 118 -7.90 6.31 -12.82
N PHE A 119 -8.23 5.60 -11.75
CA PHE A 119 -8.75 4.23 -11.79
C PHE A 119 -10.12 4.17 -11.13
N SER A 120 -10.96 3.22 -11.57
CA SER A 120 -12.14 2.79 -10.82
C SER A 120 -11.92 1.40 -10.24
N PHE A 121 -12.54 1.10 -9.11
CA PHE A 121 -12.59 -0.23 -8.53
C PHE A 121 -13.85 -0.42 -7.69
N GLN A 122 -14.10 -1.65 -7.26
CA GLN A 122 -15.15 -2.00 -6.31
C GLN A 122 -14.53 -2.36 -4.95
N SER A 123 -15.15 -1.95 -3.85
CA SER A 123 -14.84 -2.39 -2.48
C SER A 123 -16.00 -3.23 -1.93
N GLY A 124 -15.70 -4.26 -1.14
CA GLY A 124 -16.70 -5.11 -0.50
C GLY A 124 -17.47 -4.43 0.64
N HIS A 125 -16.97 -3.29 1.12
CA HIS A 125 -17.55 -2.54 2.23
C HIS A 125 -17.62 -1.04 1.92
N SER A 126 -18.55 -0.35 2.57
CA SER A 126 -18.60 1.11 2.50
C SER A 126 -17.47 1.76 3.31
N GLY A 127 -17.05 2.96 2.89
CA GLY A 127 -16.04 3.77 3.56
C GLY A 127 -14.66 3.71 2.91
N TYR A 128 -13.66 4.23 3.62
CA TYR A 128 -12.30 4.43 3.13
C TYR A 128 -11.27 3.89 4.13
N GLY A 129 -10.06 3.63 3.65
CA GLY A 129 -8.94 3.28 4.50
C GLY A 129 -8.96 1.84 5.04
N ASP A 130 -8.07 1.60 6.00
CA ASP A 130 -8.09 0.38 6.82
C ASP A 130 -9.23 0.48 7.84
N ARG A 131 -10.14 -0.50 7.78
CA ARG A 131 -11.40 -0.52 8.53
C ARG A 131 -11.47 -1.70 9.51
N LYS A 132 -10.33 -2.28 9.90
CA LYS A 132 -10.26 -3.43 10.84
C LYS A 132 -11.03 -3.21 12.15
N ASP A 133 -11.10 -1.96 12.63
CA ASP A 133 -11.75 -1.61 13.89
C ASP A 133 -13.23 -1.19 13.73
N ALA A 134 -13.74 -1.15 12.50
CA ALA A 134 -15.12 -0.80 12.22
C ALA A 134 -15.97 -2.06 11.97
N VAL A 135 -17.28 -1.98 12.21
CA VAL A 135 -18.26 -2.96 11.73
C VAL A 135 -18.78 -2.46 10.39
N PRO A 136 -18.17 -2.85 9.25
CA PRO A 136 -18.49 -2.21 7.99
C PRO A 136 -19.78 -2.80 7.42
N ALA A 137 -20.57 -1.99 6.73
CA ALA A 137 -21.71 -2.52 5.98
C ALA A 137 -21.18 -3.32 4.79
N GLN A 138 -21.63 -4.57 4.63
CA GLN A 138 -21.31 -5.43 3.48
C GLN A 138 -22.07 -4.95 2.24
N VAL A 139 -21.56 -3.90 1.61
CA VAL A 139 -22.16 -3.27 0.44
C VAL A 139 -21.06 -3.08 -0.58
N LEU A 140 -21.29 -3.66 -1.77
CA LEU A 140 -20.42 -3.46 -2.92
C LEU A 140 -20.42 -1.97 -3.29
N THR A 141 -19.32 -1.29 -3.02
CA THR A 141 -19.21 0.16 -3.16
C THR A 141 -18.26 0.50 -4.31
N PRO A 142 -18.73 1.20 -5.35
CA PRO A 142 -17.86 1.70 -6.41
C PRO A 142 -17.05 2.89 -5.91
N HIS A 143 -15.77 2.90 -6.27
CA HIS A 143 -14.84 3.98 -5.96
C HIS A 143 -14.05 4.41 -7.19
N GLU A 144 -13.65 5.68 -7.20
CA GLU A 144 -12.65 6.21 -8.13
C GLU A 144 -11.45 6.73 -7.34
N ILE A 145 -10.25 6.31 -7.72
CA ILE A 145 -9.00 6.77 -7.14
C ILE A 145 -8.20 7.57 -8.17
N GLU A 146 -7.82 8.78 -7.77
CA GLU A 146 -6.92 9.64 -8.51
C GLU A 146 -5.52 9.55 -7.92
N VAL A 147 -4.55 9.15 -8.73
CA VAL A 147 -3.14 9.03 -8.34
C VAL A 147 -2.31 10.04 -9.13
N VAL A 148 -1.48 10.80 -8.43
CA VAL A 148 -0.51 11.72 -9.03
C VAL A 148 0.89 11.15 -8.90
N VAL A 149 1.54 10.93 -10.04
CA VAL A 149 2.90 10.39 -10.13
C VAL A 149 3.86 11.48 -10.59
N ARG A 150 5.00 11.61 -9.91
CA ARG A 150 6.13 12.46 -10.32
C ARG A 150 7.40 11.63 -10.36
N GLY A 151 7.97 11.47 -11.55
CA GLY A 151 9.08 10.52 -11.73
C GLY A 151 8.61 9.12 -11.32
N ASN A 152 9.36 8.48 -10.41
CA ASN A 152 9.05 7.13 -9.92
C ASN A 152 8.22 7.09 -8.63
N ASN A 153 7.69 8.24 -8.18
CA ASN A 153 6.99 8.34 -6.89
C ASN A 153 5.53 8.71 -7.07
N VAL A 154 4.66 8.06 -6.30
CA VAL A 154 3.30 8.55 -6.05
C VAL A 154 3.40 9.66 -5.01
N ILE A 155 2.87 10.84 -5.36
CA ILE A 155 2.91 12.05 -4.51
C ILE A 155 1.53 12.49 -4.03
N ALA A 156 0.46 11.95 -4.61
CA ALA A 156 -0.90 12.11 -4.11
C ALA A 156 -1.72 10.88 -4.54
N ALA A 157 -2.63 10.44 -3.69
CA ALA A 157 -3.59 9.41 -4.00
C ALA A 157 -4.89 9.72 -3.26
N VAL A 158 -5.96 10.04 -3.99
CA VAL A 158 -7.23 10.47 -3.40
C VAL A 158 -8.36 9.60 -3.93
N THR A 159 -9.09 8.95 -3.03
CA THR A 159 -10.28 8.17 -3.37
C THR A 159 -11.54 9.02 -3.20
N ASP A 160 -12.39 9.00 -4.23
CA ASP A 160 -13.65 9.73 -4.39
C ASP A 160 -13.56 11.25 -4.16
N GLY A 161 -12.36 11.82 -4.27
CA GLY A 161 -12.09 13.21 -3.90
C GLY A 161 -12.20 13.49 -2.39
N LYS A 162 -12.35 12.45 -1.56
CA LYS A 162 -12.73 12.56 -0.14
C LYS A 162 -11.71 11.98 0.81
N TYR A 163 -10.87 11.06 0.38
CA TYR A 163 -9.94 10.38 1.28
C TYR A 163 -8.54 10.38 0.70
N ASP A 164 -7.60 10.95 1.45
CA ASP A 164 -6.17 10.89 1.13
C ASP A 164 -5.60 9.54 1.57
N GLU A 165 -5.29 8.70 0.59
CA GLU A 165 -4.76 7.35 0.80
C GLU A 165 -3.30 7.35 1.30
N LEU A 166 -2.55 8.45 1.11
CA LEU A 166 -1.17 8.56 1.61
C LEU A 166 -1.12 8.93 3.09
N HIS A 167 -2.01 9.84 3.51
CA HIS A 167 -2.04 10.36 4.87
C HIS A 167 -3.08 9.66 5.77
N GLY A 168 -4.01 8.92 5.16
CA GLY A 168 -5.03 8.16 5.89
C GLY A 168 -6.11 9.05 6.48
N GLU A 169 -6.46 10.15 5.82
CA GLU A 169 -7.36 11.18 6.35
C GLU A 169 -8.45 11.57 5.36
N LEU A 170 -9.61 11.96 5.90
CA LEU A 170 -10.70 12.52 5.10
C LEU A 170 -10.38 13.97 4.73
N LEU A 171 -10.45 14.27 3.45
CA LEU A 171 -10.51 15.61 2.91
C LEU A 171 -11.93 16.13 3.18
N TYR A 172 -12.05 17.04 4.14
CA TYR A 172 -13.30 17.74 4.36
C TYR A 172 -13.52 18.71 3.19
N GLU A 173 -14.63 18.56 2.47
CA GLU A 173 -15.19 19.73 1.81
C GLU A 173 -15.77 20.61 2.93
N GLU A 174 -15.26 21.83 3.06
CA GLU A 174 -15.96 22.84 3.84
C GLU A 174 -17.40 22.92 3.31
N SER A 175 -18.37 22.47 4.12
CA SER A 175 -19.77 22.72 3.81
C SER A 175 -19.94 24.23 3.62
N PRO A 176 -20.62 24.72 2.57
CA PRO A 176 -21.05 26.11 2.54
C PRO A 176 -22.01 26.33 3.70
N SER A 177 -21.47 26.72 4.85
CA SER A 177 -22.24 27.05 6.03
C SER A 177 -23.00 28.35 5.74
N ARG A 178 -24.34 28.26 5.79
CA ARG A 178 -25.33 29.34 5.95
C ARG A 178 -25.12 30.61 5.12
N ARG A 179 -25.97 30.76 4.09
CA ARG A 179 -26.78 31.93 3.68
C ARG A 179 -27.57 31.40 2.48
N ASP A 180 -28.88 31.19 2.55
CA ASP A 180 -29.84 32.28 2.57
C ASP A 180 -31.09 31.90 3.37
N GLU A 181 -31.23 32.53 4.52
CA GLU A 181 -32.54 32.85 5.08
C GLU A 181 -32.94 34.20 4.47
N LYS A 182 -33.93 34.19 3.58
CA LYS A 182 -34.72 35.38 3.27
C LYS A 182 -36.13 35.02 2.85
#